data_AF-A0A2H0VPG6-F1
#
_entry.id   AF-A0A2H0VPG6-F1
#
_cell.length_a   1.000
_cell.length_b   1.000
_cell.length_c   1.000
_cell.angle_alpha   90.00
_cell.angle_beta   90.00
_cell.angle_gamma   90.00
#
_symmetry.space_group_name_H-M   'P 1'
#
loop_
_entity.id
_entity.type
_entity.pdbx_description
1 polymer ?
#
loop_
_entity_poly.entity_id
_entity_poly.type
_entity_poly.pdbx_seq_one_letter_code
_entity_poly.pdbx_strand_id
1 'polypeptide(L)' 'MNFSYKLIKNGKLVNKCRTHSIRRFTKNLRTIRWRKSVLKVYLKVNYGKGFINEGLYENQKDLWAAFNAFVED' A
#
# COMPACT_ATOMS: atom_id res chain seq x y z
N MET A 1 8.78 -8.51 8.76
CA MET A 1 7.80 -7.63 8.11
C MET A 1 7.48 -8.08 6.68
N ASN A 2 6.22 -8.02 6.27
CA ASN A 2 5.73 -8.28 4.91
C ASN A 2 4.86 -7.11 4.47
N PHE A 3 5.20 -6.49 3.35
CA PHE A 3 4.51 -5.35 2.78
C PHE A 3 3.68 -5.80 1.60
N SER A 4 2.43 -5.34 1.53
CA SER A 4 1.61 -5.57 0.36
C SER A 4 0.70 -4.39 0.07
N TYR A 5 0.43 -4.19 -1.22
CA TYR A 5 -0.64 -3.33 -1.65
C TYR A 5 -1.48 -4.01 -2.73
N LYS A 6 -2.76 -3.65 -2.78
CA LYS A 6 -3.67 -3.96 -3.88
C LYS A 6 -4.17 -2.64 -4.47
N LEU A 7 -3.97 -2.47 -5.76
CA LEU A 7 -4.47 -1.33 -6.52
C LEU A 7 -5.83 -1.71 -7.09
N ILE A 8 -6.86 -0.98 -6.68
CA ILE A 8 -8.25 -1.21 -7.08
C ILE A 8 -8.68 -0.01 -7.91
N LYS A 9 -9.18 -0.26 -9.12
CA LYS A 9 -9.68 0.79 -10.01
C LYS A 9 -11.08 0.41 -10.46
N ASN A 10 -12.05 1.29 -10.24
CA ASN A 10 -13.47 1.03 -10.56
C ASN A 10 -13.96 -0.30 -9.97
N GLY A 11 -13.60 -0.59 -8.72
CA GLY A 11 -13.96 -1.82 -8.02
C GLY A 11 -13.19 -3.09 -8.45
N LYS A 12 -12.34 -3.01 -9.48
CA LYS A 12 -11.55 -4.15 -9.98
C LYS A 12 -10.11 -4.07 -9.51
N LEU A 13 -9.54 -5.21 -9.10
CA LEU A 13 -8.12 -5.33 -8.80
C LEU A 13 -7.31 -5.21 -10.10
N VAL A 14 -6.48 -4.17 -10.21
CA VAL A 14 -5.67 -3.90 -11.41
C VAL A 14 -4.19 -4.18 -11.20
N ASN A 15 -3.70 -4.12 -9.96
CA ASN A 15 -2.31 -4.46 -9.63
C ASN A 15 -2.20 -4.91 -8.17
N LYS A 16 -1.17 -5.69 -7.86
CA LYS A 16 -0.82 -6.06 -6.49
C LYS A 16 0.69 -6.18 -6.36
N CYS A 17 1.21 -5.82 -5.20
CA CYS A 17 2.60 -6.08 -4.84
C CYS A 17 2.62 -6.77 -3.48
N ARG A 18 3.56 -7.70 -3.31
CA ARG A 18 3.90 -8.29 -2.02
C ARG A 18 5.41 -8.46 -1.96
N THR A 19 6.04 -7.97 -0.90
CA THR A 19 7.48 -8.06 -0.73
C THR A 19 7.88 -7.93 0.74
N HIS A 20 9.06 -8.44 1.07
CA HIS A 20 9.68 -8.24 2.38
C HIS A 20 10.65 -7.04 2.41
N SER A 21 10.90 -6.40 1.26
CA SER A 21 11.84 -5.29 1.13
C SER A 21 11.13 -3.95 1.08
N ILE A 22 11.35 -3.11 2.09
CA ILE A 22 10.86 -1.72 2.15
C ILE A 22 11.26 -0.95 0.89
N ARG A 23 12.52 -1.09 0.46
CA ARG A 23 13.04 -0.41 -0.74
C ARG A 23 12.28 -0.82 -2.01
N ARG A 24 12.05 -2.11 -2.21
CA ARG A 24 11.26 -2.59 -3.38
C ARG A 24 9.81 -2.15 -3.27
N PHE A 25 9.25 -2.18 -2.06
CA PHE A 25 7.88 -1.78 -1.80
C PHE A 25 7.64 -0.31 -2.14
N THR A 26 8.45 0.59 -1.57
CA THR A 26 8.37 2.04 -1.79
C THR A 26 8.62 2.39 -3.25
N LYS A 27 9.57 1.74 -3.94
CA LYS A 27 9.77 1.91 -5.38
C LYS A 27 8.49 1.61 -6.16
N ASN A 28 7.82 0.48 -5.88
CA ASN A 28 6.57 0.12 -6.54
C ASN A 28 5.43 1.09 -6.18
N LEU A 29 5.30 1.47 -4.90
CA LEU A 29 4.28 2.41 -4.43
C LEU A 29 4.36 3.76 -5.15
N ARG A 30 5.58 4.26 -5.41
CA ARG A 30 5.83 5.50 -6.17
C ARG A 30 5.40 5.45 -7.63
N THR A 31 5.27 4.25 -8.22
CA THR A 31 4.84 4.10 -9.63
C THR A 31 3.32 4.22 -9.82
N ILE A 32 2.55 4.23 -8.72
CA ILE A 32 1.10 4.33 -8.76
C ILE A 32 0.71 5.71 -9.32
N ARG A 33 -0.03 5.72 -10.44
CA ARG A 33 -0.52 6.93 -11.09
C ARG A 33 -1.91 7.29 -10.57
N TRP A 34 -1.99 8.22 -9.63
CA TRP A 34 -3.22 8.67 -8.96
C TRP A 34 -4.18 9.50 -9.82
N ARG A 35 -3.76 9.94 -11.01
CA ARG A 35 -4.53 10.86 -11.88
C ARG A 35 -5.71 10.24 -12.63
N LYS A 36 -5.95 8.92 -12.56
CA LYS A 36 -6.94 8.23 -13.41
C LYS A 36 -8.03 7.55 -12.58
N SER A 37 -9.22 8.17 -12.50
CA SER A 37 -10.49 7.63 -11.97
C SER A 37 -10.46 7.15 -10.52
N VAL A 38 -11.56 6.52 -10.04
CA VAL A 38 -11.73 5.94 -8.69
C VAL A 38 -10.66 4.88 -8.43
N LEU A 39 -9.51 5.33 -7.95
CA LEU A 39 -8.33 4.54 -7.62
C LEU A 39 -8.25 4.42 -6.11
N LYS A 40 -8.35 3.19 -5.59
CA LYS A 40 -8.16 2.88 -4.19
C LYS A 40 -6.94 2.00 -4.03
N VAL A 41 -6.12 2.27 -3.04
CA VAL A 41 -4.96 1.46 -2.69
C VAL A 41 -5.23 0.84 -1.33
N TYR A 42 -5.39 -0.48 -1.30
CA TYR A 42 -5.41 -1.22 -0.03
C TYR A 42 -3.98 -1.53 0.35
N LEU A 43 -3.51 -0.94 1.45
CA LEU A 43 -2.17 -1.14 2.03
C LEU A 43 -2.27 -2.12 3.19
N LYS A 44 -1.31 -3.04 3.28
CA LYS A 44 -1.20 -3.98 4.40
C LYS A 44 0.26 -4.25 4.74
N VAL A 45 0.60 -4.05 6.00
CA VAL A 45 1.91 -4.33 6.61
C VAL A 45 1.71 -5.38 7.70
N ASN A 46 2.41 -6.50 7.59
CA ASN A 46 2.40 -7.57 8.58
C ASN A 46 3.77 -7.65 9.26
N TYR A 47 3.82 -7.39 10.55
CA TYR A 47 5.06 -7.36 11.34
C TYR A 47 5.56 -8.77 11.71
N GLY A 48 4.66 -9.75 11.68
CA GLY A 48 4.84 -11.11 12.20
C GLY A 48 3.95 -11.33 13.42
N LYS A 49 3.84 -12.59 13.88
CA LYS A 49 3.11 -12.96 15.11
C LYS A 49 1.65 -12.44 15.20
N GLY A 50 0.99 -12.24 14.06
CA GLY A 50 -0.41 -11.79 13.99
C GLY A 50 -0.60 -10.27 14.01
N PHE A 51 0.45 -9.47 14.23
CA PHE A 51 0.36 -8.01 14.18
C PHE A 51 0.29 -7.53 12.73
N ILE A 52 -0.81 -6.85 12.38
CA ILE A 52 -1.11 -6.38 11.03
C ILE A 52 -1.70 -4.98 11.11
N ASN A 53 -1.11 -4.04 10.37
CA ASN A 53 -1.71 -2.75 10.06
C ASN A 53 -2.19 -2.74 8.62
N GLU A 54 -3.43 -2.32 8.39
CA GLU A 54 -4.02 -2.25 7.06
C GLU A 54 -5.00 -1.08 6.93
N GLY A 55 -5.21 -0.63 5.68
CA GLY A 55 -6.12 0.46 5.39
C GLY A 55 -6.36 0.63 3.89
N LEU A 56 -7.42 1.37 3.55
CA LEU A 56 -7.79 1.68 2.17
C LEU A 56 -7.65 3.19 1.94
N TYR A 57 -6.92 3.57 0.90
CA TYR A 57 -6.54 4.96 0.65
C TYR A 57 -6.93 5.39 -0.76
N GLU A 58 -7.49 6.59 -0.89
CA GLU A 58 -7.96 7.14 -2.17
C GLU A 58 -7.06 8.26 -2.71
N ASN A 59 -6.11 8.71 -1.89
CA ASN A 59 -5.11 9.69 -2.29
C ASN A 59 -3.70 9.27 -1.84
N GLN A 60 -2.71 9.85 -2.52
CA GLN A 60 -1.31 9.55 -2.30
C GLN A 60 -0.83 10.01 -0.91
N LYS A 61 -1.29 11.16 -0.44
CA LYS A 61 -0.83 11.78 0.80
C LYS A 61 -1.13 10.89 2.00
N ASP A 62 -2.36 10.44 2.11
CA ASP A 62 -2.82 9.60 3.23
C ASP A 62 -2.19 8.21 3.18
N LEU A 63 -2.01 7.65 1.98
CA LEU A 63 -1.28 6.38 1.82
C LEU A 63 0.15 6.47 2.37
N TRP A 64 0.88 7.54 2.04
CA TRP A 64 2.25 7.71 2.51
C TRP A 64 2.32 8.01 4.00
N ALA A 65 1.39 8.83 4.52
CA ALA A 65 1.30 9.10 5.95
C ALA A 65 1.09 7.80 6.74
N ALA A 66 0.14 6.96 6.31
CA ALA A 66 -0.10 5.67 6.93
C ALA A 66 1.07 4.71 6.76
N PHE A 67 1.69 4.66 5.57
CA PHE A 67 2.85 3.79 5.36
C PHE A 67 4.01 4.14 6.29
N ASN A 68 4.33 5.43 6.46
CA ASN A 68 5.39 5.86 7.38
C ASN A 68 5.03 5.47 8.82
N ALA A 69 3.79 5.72 9.26
CA ALA A 69 3.32 5.29 10.58
C ALA A 69 3.40 3.77 10.78
N PHE A 70 3.19 2.97 9.73
CA PHE A 70 3.30 1.50 9.80
C PHE A 70 4.74 0.97 9.73
N VAL A 71 5.75 1.84 9.58
CA VAL A 71 7.15 1.41 9.44
C VAL A 71 8.03 2.03 10.53
N GLU A 72 7.59 3.11 11.18
CA GLU A 72 8.26 3.71 12.32
C GLU A 72 8.00 3.00 13.66
N ASP A 73 7.06 2.04 13.70
CA ASP A 73 6.93 1.00 14.76
C ASP A 73 7.80 -0.23 14.48
#